data_AF-A0AAV0RMU2-F1
#
_entry.id   AF-A0AAV0RMU2-F1
#
_cell.length_a   1.000
_cell.length_b   1.000
_cell.length_c   1.000
_cell.angle_alpha   90.00
_cell.angle_beta   90.00
_cell.angle_gamma   90.00
#
_symmetry.space_group_name_H-M   'P 1'
#
loop_
_entity.id
_entity.type
_entity.pdbx_description
1 polymer ?
#
loop_
_entity_poly.entity_id
_entity_poly.type
_entity_poly.pdbx_seq_one_letter_code
_entity_poly.pdbx_strand_id
1 'polypeptide(L)'
;MRLKLDLSVMDHYERHCPPPERRFNCLILPPPGYKIPIKWPKSRDEVWKANIPHTHLAHEKSYQNLIVVKGDKIVFPGGGTHFHYGADKYIASIANVR
;
A
#
# COMPACT_ATOMS: atom_id res chain seq x y z
N MET A 1 -31.44 1.68 -4.81
CA MET A 1 -31.21 2.32 -3.50
C MET A 1 -29.85 2.98 -3.53
N ARG A 2 -29.79 4.31 -3.32
CA ARG A 2 -28.54 5.06 -3.21
C ARG A 2 -28.17 5.15 -1.73
N LEU A 3 -26.90 4.89 -1.41
CA LEU A 3 -26.37 5.19 -0.08
C LEU A 3 -26.44 6.70 0.13
N LYS A 4 -26.89 7.12 1.32
CA LYS A 4 -26.93 8.54 1.69
C LYS A 4 -25.57 8.86 2.29
N LEU A 5 -24.68 9.42 1.46
CA LEU A 5 -23.29 9.71 1.82
C LEU A 5 -23.16 11.16 2.26
N ASP A 6 -22.35 11.42 3.28
CA ASP A 6 -22.03 12.78 3.67
C ASP A 6 -20.90 13.33 2.78
N LEU A 7 -21.26 14.27 1.89
CA LEU A 7 -20.32 14.87 0.96
C LEU A 7 -19.36 15.85 1.65
N SER A 8 -19.71 16.39 2.82
CA SER A 8 -18.88 17.36 3.55
C SER A 8 -17.61 16.72 4.12
N VAL A 9 -17.69 15.43 4.45
CA VAL A 9 -16.55 14.62 4.95
C VAL A 9 -15.97 13.70 3.87
N MET A 10 -16.37 13.88 2.61
CA MET A 10 -15.81 13.14 1.48
C MET A 10 -16.10 11.62 1.53
N ASP A 11 -17.19 11.20 2.18
CA ASP A 11 -17.57 9.78 2.32
C ASP A 11 -17.55 9.05 0.97
N HIS A 12 -17.98 9.72 -0.10
CA HIS A 12 -18.04 9.12 -1.45
C HIS A 12 -16.72 8.57 -2.00
N TYR A 13 -15.57 8.85 -1.39
CA TYR A 13 -14.29 8.19 -1.71
C TYR A 13 -14.04 6.89 -0.94
N GLU A 14 -14.81 6.64 0.13
CA GLU A 14 -14.73 5.44 0.93
C GLU A 14 -15.47 4.25 0.30
N ARG A 15 -15.07 3.06 0.73
CA ARG A 15 -15.71 1.82 0.29
C ARG A 15 -17.00 1.62 1.06
N HIS A 16 -18.13 1.69 0.36
CA HIS A 16 -19.43 1.42 0.93
C HIS A 16 -20.01 0.10 0.44
N CYS A 17 -20.50 -0.68 1.38
CA CYS A 17 -21.22 -1.90 1.06
C CYS A 17 -22.72 -1.63 0.91
N PRO A 18 -23.40 -2.36 0.01
CA PRO A 18 -24.83 -2.21 -0.17
C PRO A 18 -25.62 -2.69 1.07
N PRO A 19 -26.94 -2.39 1.15
CA PRO A 19 -27.80 -2.78 2.26
C PRO A 19 -27.75 -4.27 2.63
N PRO A 20 -28.18 -4.66 3.85
CA PRO A 20 -28.10 -6.04 4.37
C PRO A 20 -28.55 -7.13 3.40
N GLU A 21 -29.60 -6.86 2.63
CA GLU A 21 -30.21 -7.77 1.65
C GLU A 21 -29.29 -8.10 0.47
N ARG A 22 -28.25 -7.27 0.26
CA ARG A 22 -27.24 -7.41 -0.79
C ARG A 22 -25.82 -7.52 -0.24
N ARG A 23 -25.65 -7.86 1.04
CA ARG A 23 -24.33 -7.96 1.70
C ARG A 23 -23.30 -8.80 0.94
N PHE A 24 -23.71 -9.86 0.25
CA PHE A 24 -22.77 -10.66 -0.55
C PHE A 24 -22.09 -9.86 -1.68
N ASN A 25 -22.71 -8.78 -2.17
CA ASN A 25 -22.11 -7.89 -3.17
C ASN A 25 -21.01 -6.98 -2.58
N CYS A 26 -20.88 -6.91 -1.25
CA CYS A 26 -19.76 -6.27 -0.54
C CYS A 26 -18.47 -7.07 -0.68
N LEU A 27 -18.57 -8.38 -0.94
CA LEU A 27 -17.42 -9.26 -1.08
C LEU A 27 -16.82 -9.07 -2.47
N ILE A 28 -15.80 -8.23 -2.54
CA ILE A 28 -15.00 -8.06 -3.76
C ILE A 28 -14.18 -9.33 -3.96
N LEU A 29 -14.45 -10.05 -5.05
CA LEU A 29 -13.61 -11.17 -5.43
C LEU A 29 -12.17 -10.70 -5.66
N PRO A 30 -11.15 -11.49 -5.27
CA PRO A 30 -9.79 -11.18 -5.63
C PRO A 30 -9.66 -10.98 -7.15
N PRO A 31 -8.93 -9.96 -7.60
CA PRO A 31 -8.68 -9.77 -9.03
C PRO A 31 -8.06 -11.03 -9.66
N PRO A 32 -8.25 -11.24 -10.98
CA PRO A 32 -7.58 -12.33 -11.69
C PRO A 32 -6.06 -12.28 -11.45
N GLY A 33 -5.48 -13.42 -11.04
CA GLY A 33 -4.05 -13.52 -10.75
C GLY A 33 -3.62 -13.04 -9.36
N TYR A 34 -4.55 -12.59 -8.51
CA TYR A 34 -4.23 -12.26 -7.12
C TYR A 34 -3.70 -13.49 -6.37
N LYS A 35 -2.52 -13.35 -5.77
CA LYS A 35 -1.86 -14.41 -4.99
C LYS A 35 -2.23 -14.32 -3.53
N ILE A 36 -2.17 -15.44 -2.80
CA ILE A 36 -2.35 -15.45 -1.34
C ILE A 36 -1.34 -14.49 -0.69
N PRO A 37 -1.77 -13.52 0.14
CA PRO A 37 -0.87 -12.55 0.75
C PRO A 37 0.22 -13.22 1.59
N ILE A 38 1.44 -12.67 1.52
CA ILE A 38 2.53 -13.06 2.41
C ILE A 38 2.10 -12.73 3.85
N LYS A 39 2.34 -13.65 4.79
CA LYS A 39 1.96 -13.43 6.20
C LYS A 39 2.88 -12.40 6.86
N TRP A 40 2.31 -11.65 7.79
CA TRP A 40 3.07 -10.84 8.73
C TRP A 40 4.02 -11.74 9.56
N PRO A 41 5.24 -11.31 9.91
CA PRO A 41 5.86 -10.00 9.67
C PRO A 41 6.54 -9.83 8.31
N LYS A 42 6.69 -10.92 7.53
CA LYS A 42 7.45 -10.90 6.28
C LYS A 42 6.85 -9.96 5.23
N SER A 43 5.53 -9.76 5.27
CA SER A 43 4.84 -8.81 4.38
C SER A 43 5.23 -7.34 4.56
N ARG A 44 5.95 -7.01 5.65
CA ARG A 44 6.57 -5.70 5.83
C ARG A 44 7.64 -5.43 4.79
N ASP A 45 8.40 -6.46 4.44
CA ASP A 45 9.60 -6.34 3.61
C ASP A 45 9.32 -6.76 2.15
N GLU A 46 8.35 -7.67 1.93
CA GLU A 46 7.99 -8.13 0.59
C GLU A 46 6.50 -8.45 0.39
N VAL A 47 5.98 -8.12 -0.79
CA VAL A 47 4.62 -8.50 -1.24
C VAL A 47 4.64 -9.02 -2.68
N TRP A 48 3.59 -9.71 -3.10
CA TRP A 48 3.47 -10.15 -4.50
C TRP A 48 3.23 -8.96 -5.43
N LYS A 49 3.98 -8.90 -6.53
CA LYS A 49 3.77 -7.90 -7.60
C LYS A 49 2.35 -7.99 -8.16
N ALA A 50 1.81 -9.20 -8.29
CA ALA A 50 0.45 -9.46 -8.78
C ALA A 50 -0.66 -8.90 -7.88
N ASN A 51 -0.35 -8.57 -6.62
CA ASN A 51 -1.32 -8.04 -5.67
C ASN A 51 -1.34 -6.50 -5.62
N ILE A 52 -0.44 -5.82 -6.36
CA ILE A 52 -0.37 -4.36 -6.40
C ILE A 52 -1.06 -3.84 -7.67
N PRO A 53 -2.10 -2.99 -7.56
CA PRO A 53 -2.87 -2.53 -8.70
C PRO A 53 -2.09 -1.57 -9.62
N HIS A 54 -1.12 -0.82 -9.06
CA HIS A 54 -0.37 0.20 -9.79
C HIS A 54 1.14 0.05 -9.58
N THR A 55 1.75 -0.87 -10.33
CA THR A 55 3.21 -1.07 -10.28
C THR A 55 3.99 0.12 -10.87
N HIS A 56 3.33 1.03 -11.59
CA HIS A 56 3.94 2.26 -12.12
C HIS A 56 4.52 3.16 -11.01
N LEU A 57 3.96 3.12 -9.79
CA LEU A 57 4.51 3.85 -8.64
C LEU A 57 5.96 3.44 -8.32
N ALA A 58 6.35 2.20 -8.61
CA ALA A 58 7.74 1.77 -8.47
C ALA A 58 8.68 2.47 -9.47
N HIS A 59 8.17 2.85 -10.65
CA HIS A 59 8.92 3.60 -11.65
C HIS A 59 9.03 5.09 -11.26
N GLU A 60 7.91 5.72 -10.91
CA GLU A 60 7.87 7.13 -10.50
C GLU A 60 8.63 7.41 -9.20
N LYS A 61 8.61 6.48 -8.25
CA LYS A 61 9.30 6.59 -6.96
C LYS A 61 10.60 5.79 -6.89
N SER A 62 11.11 5.35 -8.04
CA SER A 62 12.37 4.60 -8.15
C SER A 62 13.53 5.35 -7.49
N TYR A 63 13.61 6.67 -7.69
CA TYR A 63 14.66 7.53 -7.12
C TYR A 63 14.66 7.57 -5.58
N GLN A 64 13.52 7.33 -4.93
CA GLN A 64 13.39 7.30 -3.48
C GLN A 64 13.61 5.90 -2.90
N ASN A 65 13.87 4.88 -3.74
CA ASN A 65 14.02 3.49 -3.32
C ASN A 65 12.89 2.99 -2.40
N LEU A 66 11.68 3.57 -2.52
CA LEU A 66 10.52 3.18 -1.71
C LEU A 66 10.06 1.76 -2.04
N ILE A 67 10.11 1.42 -3.33
CA ILE A 67 9.54 0.19 -3.89
C ILE A 67 10.50 -0.35 -4.94
N VAL A 68 10.95 -1.58 -4.79
CA VAL A 68 11.83 -2.25 -5.76
C VAL A 68 11.15 -3.50 -6.29
N VAL A 69 11.05 -3.63 -7.61
CA VAL A 69 10.50 -4.83 -8.24
C VAL A 69 11.59 -5.89 -8.34
N LYS A 70 11.42 -7.03 -7.67
CA LYS A 70 12.30 -8.20 -7.77
C LYS A 70 11.52 -9.41 -8.28
N GLY A 71 11.54 -9.62 -9.59
CA GLY A 71 10.81 -10.71 -10.24
C GLY A 71 9.30 -10.59 -10.04
N ASP A 72 8.71 -11.58 -9.37
CA ASP A 72 7.28 -11.64 -9.05
C ASP A 72 6.93 -11.00 -7.69
N LYS A 73 7.92 -10.43 -7.02
CA LYS A 73 7.76 -9.71 -5.75
C LYS A 73 8.11 -8.24 -5.88
N ILE A 74 7.54 -7.49 -4.96
CA ILE A 74 7.88 -6.12 -4.66
C ILE A 74 8.51 -6.11 -3.27
N VAL A 75 9.67 -5.46 -3.17
CA VAL A 75 10.45 -5.36 -1.94
C VAL A 75 10.46 -3.92 -1.48
N PHE A 76 10.31 -3.74 -0.17
CA PHE A 76 10.40 -2.45 0.51
C PHE A 76 11.73 -2.42 1.27
N PRO A 77 12.78 -1.80 0.71
CA PRO A 77 14.11 -1.86 1.30
C PRO A 77 14.26 -0.98 2.56
N GLY A 78 13.18 -0.39 3.09
CA GLY A 78 13.20 0.47 4.27
C GLY A 78 13.82 1.86 4.04
N GLY A 79 14.50 2.09 2.92
CA GLY A 79 15.14 3.36 2.54
C GLY A 79 14.21 4.38 1.88
N GLY A 80 12.90 4.13 1.90
CA GLY A 80 11.88 4.96 1.28
C GLY A 80 11.60 6.26 2.05
N THR A 81 12.58 7.14 2.12
CA THR A 81 12.45 8.42 2.80
C THR A 81 12.78 9.55 1.80
N HIS A 82 12.44 10.79 2.16
CA HIS A 82 12.91 11.94 1.38
C HIS A 82 14.45 12.03 1.31
N PHE A 83 15.16 11.27 2.12
CA PHE A 83 16.61 11.18 2.12
C PHE A 83 17.07 10.11 1.13
N HIS A 84 17.87 10.51 0.14
CA HIS A 84 18.42 9.60 -0.89
C HIS A 84 19.15 8.36 -0.35
N TYR A 85 19.60 8.40 0.90
CA TYR A 85 20.35 7.32 1.56
C TYR A 85 19.67 6.81 2.83
N GLY A 86 18.34 6.96 2.95
CA GLY A 86 17.59 6.59 4.15
C GLY A 86 17.66 7.64 5.26
N ALA A 87 16.75 7.53 6.23
CA ALA A 87 16.68 8.47 7.35
C ALA A 87 17.68 8.16 8.47
N ASP A 88 18.42 7.06 8.41
CA ASP A 88 19.27 6.57 9.51
C ASP A 88 20.30 7.62 9.95
N LYS A 89 20.93 8.32 8.99
CA LYS A 89 21.88 9.41 9.29
C LYS A 89 21.19 10.60 9.97
N TYR A 90 19.98 10.94 9.54
CA TYR A 90 19.19 12.00 10.16
C TYR A 90 18.76 11.60 11.58
N ILE A 91 18.26 10.38 11.76
CA ILE A 91 17.88 9.82 13.06
C ILE A 91 19.08 9.79 14.02
N ALA A 92 20.25 9.38 13.54
CA ALA A 92 21.48 9.42 14.33
C ALA A 92 21.88 10.86 14.70
N SER A 93 21.72 11.81 13.78
CA SER A 93 22.03 13.21 14.05
C SER A 93 21.15 13.79 15.15
N ILE A 94 19.84 13.56 15.13
CA ILE A 94 18.92 14.04 16.19
C ILE A 94 19.09 13.28 17.51
N ALA A 95 19.49 12.01 17.46
CA ALA A 95 19.77 11.22 18.65
C ALA A 95 21.06 11.68 19.37
N ASN A 96 22.04 12.18 18.61
CA ASN A 96 23.31 12.70 19.11
C ASN A 96 23.25 14.17 19.57
N VAL A 97 22.12 14.88 19.41
CA VAL A 97 21.92 16.24 19.93
C VAL A 97 21.57 16.20 21.44
N ARG A 98 22.20 15.30 22.19
CA ARG A 98 22.07 15.21 23.65
C ARG A 98 23.29 15.76 24.36
#